data_AF-A0A410QEJ9-F1
#
_entry.id   AF-A0A410QEJ9-F1
#
_cell.length_a   1.000
_cell.length_b   1.000
_cell.length_c   1.000
_cell.angle_alpha   90.00
_cell.angle_beta   90.00
_cell.angle_gamma   90.00
#
_symmetry.space_group_name_H-M   'P 1'
#
loop_
_entity.id
_entity.type
_entity.pdbx_description
1 polymer ?
#
loop_
_entity_poly.entity_id
_entity_poly.type
_entity_poly.pdbx_seq_one_letter_code
_entity_poly.pdbx_strand_id
1 'polypeptide(L)'
;MKAEGENMLLKNSLKQMGRTKARTIVFLLLTVLTVMFLSLGINLWQTCNGNLEKYKKVFTTVGVVNQKENSVELKQSWNSARKEYTYWDEPIYDYILPISLLDFKGAGYIIKPEQRPYYGAYSPGIKVWSAKEEEYVEGKTSGIVEITPYEDCIPSDLVRVKVKRVLYGTSDLEGIDIWFFDEFNDNPGLMEKGKTYITFVEQIPNEHKDSYMKISYGFVPYNLTVSTQRNKKGETVVEEDVPSENWEEVTDNFYETGGEKKWENFGNAKDRFFKHTFPVVPTNKTEFLMEFNQGNASICDGRDITKEEYEKGDKICIIPQKFAQINGLKVGDNLNLKLYYADYEKSASQTFSAGVTVLNFGILNAQGEVYPVFEDSNYKIVGFYSNTVNPEAEPTGYELGRNAVVIPSKSVKNSDENNIVGYGPMKGYNTSFQIPNGTTKEYMEKFKALGISNLEVEFYDGGYEKLSSGMQNLKTVAVVLVAVSGATTLAILFFFVFLFISKQKKRTAIERSLGMNRKECTLSMLYGILIIISIGAVTGSFAGFKTADFIMSKSTNMETELYSTAFSNWVNNSDKMANLSEISVSANPMTPVVVCLGVVIVSFVISLVFIKNNLKAEPLELLSKSEE
;
A
#
# COMPACT_ATOMS: atom_id res chain seq x y z
N MET A 1 -26.52 66.54 20.81
CA MET A 1 -27.02 66.91 19.45
C MET A 1 -26.81 65.84 18.37
N LYS A 2 -25.61 65.53 17.86
CA LYS A 2 -25.46 64.57 16.73
C LYS A 2 -25.90 63.13 17.06
N ALA A 3 -25.55 62.66 18.27
CA ALA A 3 -25.97 61.34 18.77
C ALA A 3 -27.48 61.25 19.11
N GLU A 4 -28.12 62.36 19.48
CA GLU A 4 -29.58 62.38 19.74
C GLU A 4 -30.40 62.31 18.45
N GLY A 5 -29.92 62.96 17.38
CA GLY A 5 -30.54 62.88 16.05
C GLY A 5 -30.48 61.46 15.46
N GLU A 6 -29.33 60.77 15.57
CA GLU A 6 -29.19 59.37 15.14
C GLU A 6 -30.11 58.43 15.92
N ASN A 7 -30.22 58.61 17.24
CA ASN A 7 -31.08 57.79 18.10
C ASN A 7 -32.58 57.99 17.77
N MET A 8 -32.98 59.20 17.39
CA MET A 8 -34.35 59.52 16.97
C MET A 8 -34.72 58.87 15.62
N LEU A 9 -33.79 58.87 14.66
CA LEU A 9 -33.96 58.21 13.35
C LEU A 9 -34.12 56.68 13.50
N LEU A 10 -33.31 56.08 14.37
CA LEU A 10 -33.34 54.64 14.64
C LEU A 10 -34.65 54.21 15.33
N LYS A 11 -35.13 55.00 16.30
CA LYS A 11 -36.40 54.77 17.01
C LYS A 11 -37.63 54.87 16.09
N ASN A 12 -37.59 55.79 15.13
CA ASN A 12 -38.66 55.96 14.13
C ASN A 12 -38.70 54.80 13.13
N SER A 13 -37.53 54.27 12.74
CA SER A 13 -37.42 53.07 11.89
C SER A 13 -38.02 51.83 12.58
N LEU A 14 -37.67 51.61 13.86
CA LEU A 14 -38.18 50.47 14.66
C LEU A 14 -39.69 50.51 14.89
N LYS A 15 -40.27 51.69 15.20
CA LYS A 15 -41.73 51.85 15.34
C LYS A 15 -42.50 51.50 14.07
N GLN A 16 -41.89 51.71 12.91
CA GLN A 16 -42.50 51.43 11.61
C GLN A 16 -42.49 49.94 11.27
N MET A 17 -41.41 49.22 11.60
CA MET A 17 -41.37 47.75 11.47
C MET A 17 -42.52 47.08 12.23
N GLY A 18 -42.89 47.64 13.38
CA GLY A 18 -44.04 47.22 14.17
C GLY A 18 -45.42 47.40 13.51
N ARG A 19 -45.53 48.15 12.39
CA ARG A 19 -46.80 48.37 11.67
C ARG A 19 -46.99 47.44 10.46
N THR A 20 -45.93 46.77 9.99
CA THR A 20 -45.95 45.79 8.87
C THR A 20 -45.43 44.42 9.27
N LYS A 21 -45.74 43.99 10.52
CA LYS A 21 -45.12 42.85 11.21
C LYS A 21 -45.05 41.57 10.36
N ALA A 22 -46.16 41.15 9.75
CA ALA A 22 -46.23 39.89 9.01
C ALA A 22 -45.24 39.83 7.83
N ARG A 23 -45.15 40.90 7.02
CA ARG A 23 -44.27 40.91 5.85
C ARG A 23 -42.80 40.99 6.24
N THR A 24 -42.48 41.80 7.25
CA THR A 24 -41.11 41.92 7.77
C THR A 24 -40.61 40.59 8.34
N ILE A 25 -41.48 39.85 9.05
CA ILE A 25 -41.16 38.50 9.55
C ILE A 25 -40.93 37.53 8.39
N VAL A 26 -41.77 37.54 7.35
CA VAL A 26 -41.58 36.69 6.17
C VAL A 26 -40.25 36.97 5.47
N PHE A 27 -39.89 38.24 5.27
CA PHE A 27 -38.61 38.59 4.65
C PHE A 27 -37.41 38.21 5.52
N LEU A 28 -37.52 38.35 6.84
CA LEU A 28 -36.49 37.88 7.75
C LEU A 28 -36.31 36.37 7.62
N LEU A 29 -37.38 35.58 7.69
CA LEU A 29 -37.33 34.12 7.56
C LEU A 29 -36.76 33.66 6.21
N LEU A 30 -37.18 34.31 5.12
CA LEU A 30 -36.63 34.03 3.78
C LEU A 30 -35.14 34.35 3.72
N THR A 31 -34.70 35.47 4.30
CA THR A 31 -33.28 35.84 4.37
C THR A 31 -32.49 34.83 5.19
N VAL A 32 -33.01 34.39 6.34
CA VAL A 32 -32.40 33.33 7.16
C VAL A 32 -32.22 32.06 6.34
N LEU A 33 -33.27 31.60 5.67
CA LEU A 33 -33.26 30.34 4.93
C LEU A 33 -32.29 30.38 3.74
N THR A 34 -32.30 31.45 2.93
CA THR A 34 -31.42 31.50 1.77
C THR A 34 -29.97 31.75 2.14
N VAL A 35 -29.70 32.56 3.17
CA VAL A 35 -28.34 32.74 3.70
C VAL A 35 -27.84 31.46 4.36
N MET A 36 -28.72 30.69 5.02
CA MET A 36 -28.40 29.36 5.54
C MET A 36 -27.96 28.41 4.43
N PHE A 37 -28.72 28.30 3.34
CA PHE A 37 -28.33 27.46 2.20
C PHE A 37 -27.05 27.95 1.50
N LEU A 38 -26.86 29.27 1.40
CA LEU A 38 -25.65 29.85 0.83
C LEU A 38 -24.41 29.55 1.69
N SER A 39 -24.52 29.73 3.01
CA SER A 39 -23.46 29.40 3.96
C SER A 39 -23.16 27.90 3.97
N LEU A 40 -24.20 27.06 3.93
CA LEU A 40 -24.05 25.61 3.80
C LEU A 40 -23.28 25.22 2.54
N GLY A 41 -23.70 25.74 1.37
CA GLY A 41 -23.07 25.43 0.08
C GLY A 41 -21.61 25.86 0.02
N ILE A 42 -21.28 27.08 0.51
CA ILE A 42 -19.90 27.58 0.50
C ILE A 42 -19.02 26.73 1.43
N ASN A 43 -19.49 26.39 2.63
CA ASN A 43 -18.74 25.54 3.55
C ASN A 43 -18.49 24.16 2.94
N LEU A 44 -19.54 23.49 2.43
CA LEU A 44 -19.39 22.18 1.80
C LEU A 44 -18.41 22.21 0.63
N TRP A 45 -18.49 23.22 -0.23
CA TRP A 45 -17.58 23.36 -1.37
C TRP A 45 -16.12 23.52 -0.94
N GLN A 46 -15.84 24.40 0.03
CA GLN A 46 -14.49 24.61 0.56
C GLN A 46 -13.95 23.33 1.22
N THR A 47 -14.76 22.67 2.04
CA THR A 47 -14.36 21.45 2.73
C THR A 47 -14.11 20.31 1.75
N CYS A 48 -14.99 20.11 0.75
CA CYS A 48 -14.78 19.09 -0.28
C CYS A 48 -13.50 19.33 -1.06
N ASN A 49 -13.21 20.58 -1.42
CA ASN A 49 -11.99 20.92 -2.15
C ASN A 49 -10.73 20.69 -1.30
N GLY A 50 -10.78 21.04 -0.02
CA GLY A 50 -9.70 20.79 0.93
C GLY A 50 -9.44 19.29 1.14
N ASN A 51 -10.50 18.49 1.29
CA ASN A 51 -10.37 17.04 1.45
C ASN A 51 -9.84 16.35 0.19
N LEU A 52 -10.29 16.75 -1.02
CA LEU A 52 -9.73 16.23 -2.27
C LEU A 52 -8.22 16.46 -2.40
N GLU A 53 -7.72 17.63 -1.99
CA GLU A 53 -6.29 17.92 -1.99
C GLU A 53 -5.52 17.11 -0.95
N LYS A 54 -6.14 16.76 0.17
CA LYS A 54 -5.54 15.88 1.18
C LYS A 54 -5.51 14.43 0.72
N TYR A 55 -6.58 13.94 0.11
CA TYR A 55 -6.64 12.58 -0.44
C TYR A 55 -5.50 12.36 -1.45
N LYS A 56 -5.22 13.35 -2.30
CA LYS A 56 -4.09 13.28 -3.25
C LYS A 56 -2.72 13.08 -2.58
N LYS A 57 -2.55 13.52 -1.34
CA LYS A 57 -1.28 13.43 -0.60
C LYS A 57 -1.16 12.17 0.24
N VAL A 58 -2.28 11.67 0.77
CA VAL A 58 -2.30 10.52 1.68
C VAL A 58 -2.31 9.20 0.92
N PHE A 59 -3.05 9.13 -0.17
CA PHE A 59 -3.14 7.90 -0.97
C PHE A 59 -1.98 7.78 -1.95
N THR A 60 -1.61 6.54 -2.23
CA THR A 60 -0.64 6.20 -3.27
C THR A 60 -1.28 5.14 -4.16
N THR A 61 -1.32 5.39 -5.48
CA THR A 61 -1.71 4.39 -6.48
C THR A 61 -0.51 3.59 -6.94
N VAL A 62 -0.48 2.32 -6.56
CA VAL A 62 0.54 1.35 -6.97
C VAL A 62 -0.03 0.45 -8.05
N GLY A 63 0.68 0.28 -9.15
CA GLY A 63 0.41 -0.76 -10.14
C GLY A 63 1.30 -1.96 -9.88
N VAL A 64 0.75 -3.16 -9.90
CA VAL A 64 1.50 -4.43 -9.92
C VAL A 64 1.29 -5.14 -11.25
N VAL A 65 2.25 -5.95 -11.67
CA VAL A 65 2.21 -6.58 -12.99
C VAL A 65 2.38 -8.09 -12.89
N ASN A 66 1.51 -8.83 -13.57
CA ASN A 66 1.63 -10.28 -13.75
C ASN A 66 1.80 -10.59 -15.24
N GLN A 67 2.82 -11.38 -15.56
CA GLN A 67 2.94 -12.02 -16.86
C GLN A 67 2.12 -13.32 -16.86
N LYS A 68 1.28 -13.47 -17.88
CA LYS A 68 0.48 -14.68 -18.11
C LYS A 68 1.37 -15.82 -18.59
N GLU A 69 1.11 -17.01 -18.06
CA GLU A 69 1.64 -18.25 -18.61
C GLU A 69 1.13 -18.48 -20.04
N ASN A 70 1.99 -19.09 -20.86
CA ASN A 70 1.66 -19.48 -22.23
C ASN A 70 0.88 -20.79 -22.24
N SER A 71 1.24 -21.69 -21.33
CA SER A 71 0.62 -22.98 -21.12
C SER A 71 0.86 -23.45 -19.70
N VAL A 72 0.28 -24.60 -19.36
CA VAL A 72 0.51 -25.30 -18.11
C VAL A 72 1.01 -26.70 -18.46
N GLU A 73 2.07 -27.14 -17.79
CA GLU A 73 2.58 -28.50 -17.88
C GLU A 73 2.20 -29.26 -16.61
N LEU A 74 1.75 -30.50 -16.76
CA LEU A 74 1.50 -31.38 -15.61
C LEU A 74 2.84 -31.91 -15.11
N LYS A 75 3.26 -31.47 -13.93
CA LYS A 75 4.38 -32.07 -13.21
C LYS A 75 3.89 -33.15 -12.25
N GLN A 76 4.79 -34.07 -11.94
CA GLN A 76 4.53 -35.18 -11.05
C GLN A 76 5.71 -35.40 -10.09
N SER A 77 5.41 -35.83 -8.87
CA SER A 77 6.39 -36.35 -7.91
C SER A 77 5.97 -37.75 -7.51
N TRP A 78 6.92 -38.68 -7.56
CA TRP A 78 6.71 -40.03 -7.04
C TRP A 78 6.74 -40.02 -5.50
N ASN A 79 6.01 -40.95 -4.89
CA ASN A 79 6.17 -41.31 -3.48
C ASN A 79 6.37 -42.83 -3.37
N SER A 80 7.57 -43.26 -2.99
CA SER A 80 7.93 -44.68 -2.96
C SER A 80 7.14 -45.49 -1.93
N ALA A 81 6.81 -44.89 -0.77
CA ALA A 81 6.06 -45.56 0.29
C ALA A 81 4.62 -45.88 -0.11
N ARG A 82 3.96 -44.96 -0.82
CA ARG A 82 2.56 -45.10 -1.29
C ARG A 82 2.46 -45.73 -2.67
N LYS A 83 3.54 -45.69 -3.45
CA LYS A 83 3.64 -46.13 -4.85
C LYS A 83 2.66 -45.39 -5.77
N GLU A 84 2.56 -44.09 -5.58
CA GLU A 84 1.63 -43.20 -6.28
C GLU A 84 2.34 -41.90 -6.67
N TYR A 85 1.89 -41.29 -7.78
CA TYR A 85 2.31 -39.94 -8.15
C TYR A 85 1.36 -38.90 -7.56
N THR A 86 1.94 -37.81 -7.08
CA THR A 86 1.23 -36.55 -6.86
C THR A 86 1.41 -35.66 -8.06
N TYR A 87 0.34 -35.05 -8.55
CA TYR A 87 0.33 -34.21 -9.74
C TYR A 87 0.03 -32.76 -9.39
N TRP A 88 0.69 -31.82 -10.06
CA TRP A 88 0.36 -30.41 -9.99
C TRP A 88 0.64 -29.71 -11.33
N ASP A 89 -0.05 -28.60 -11.51
CA ASP A 89 0.07 -27.74 -12.68
C ASP A 89 1.25 -26.78 -12.50
N GLU A 90 2.21 -26.80 -13.42
CA GLU A 90 3.33 -25.87 -13.47
C GLU A 90 3.15 -24.87 -14.63
N PRO A 91 3.16 -23.55 -14.36
CA PRO A 91 3.03 -22.55 -15.40
C PRO A 91 4.28 -22.49 -16.28
N ILE A 92 4.09 -22.57 -17.60
CA ILE A 92 5.16 -22.49 -18.59
C ILE A 92 5.13 -21.13 -19.29
N TYR A 93 6.31 -20.54 -19.44
CA TYR A 93 6.53 -19.26 -20.10
C TYR A 93 7.46 -19.46 -21.29
N ASP A 94 7.02 -19.11 -22.50
CA ASP A 94 7.85 -19.24 -23.71
C ASP A 94 9.08 -18.32 -23.67
N TYR A 95 8.94 -17.18 -22.99
CA TYR A 95 9.99 -16.18 -22.78
C TYR A 95 9.65 -15.31 -21.57
N ILE A 96 10.67 -14.80 -20.90
CA ILE A 96 10.51 -13.80 -19.85
C ILE A 96 10.45 -12.42 -20.48
N LEU A 97 9.36 -11.70 -20.26
CA LEU A 97 9.18 -10.38 -20.85
C LEU A 97 10.05 -9.33 -20.15
N PRO A 98 10.71 -8.43 -20.90
CA PRO A 98 11.52 -7.39 -20.30
C PRO A 98 10.64 -6.30 -19.69
N ILE A 99 11.04 -5.81 -18.52
CA ILE A 99 10.36 -4.71 -17.81
C ILE A 99 10.25 -3.43 -18.64
N SER A 100 11.14 -3.23 -19.64
CA SER A 100 11.11 -2.08 -20.54
C SER A 100 9.81 -1.96 -21.33
N LEU A 101 9.03 -3.04 -21.47
CA LEU A 101 7.70 -2.99 -22.08
C LEU A 101 6.69 -2.16 -21.29
N LEU A 102 6.94 -1.97 -19.99
CA LEU A 102 6.14 -1.09 -19.15
C LEU A 102 6.58 0.38 -19.31
N ASP A 103 7.81 0.70 -19.73
CA ASP A 103 8.24 2.11 -19.86
C ASP A 103 7.78 2.73 -21.19
N PHE A 104 6.51 3.11 -21.28
CA PHE A 104 5.91 3.72 -22.48
C PHE A 104 5.51 5.18 -22.31
N LYS A 105 5.48 5.91 -23.43
CA LYS A 105 5.11 7.33 -23.46
C LYS A 105 3.67 7.54 -22.98
N GLY A 106 3.50 8.42 -22.01
CA GLY A 106 2.19 8.80 -21.50
C GLY A 106 1.70 7.94 -20.33
N ALA A 107 2.49 6.98 -19.85
CA ALA A 107 2.19 6.22 -18.63
C ALA A 107 2.11 7.10 -17.36
N GLY A 108 2.79 8.26 -17.36
CA GLY A 108 2.68 9.25 -16.30
C GLY A 108 3.32 8.84 -14.97
N TYR A 109 4.29 7.92 -14.97
CA TYR A 109 4.93 7.39 -13.76
C TYR A 109 5.42 8.48 -12.79
N ILE A 110 5.10 8.29 -11.50
CA ILE A 110 5.80 8.97 -10.39
C ILE A 110 7.09 8.20 -10.07
N ILE A 111 6.98 6.88 -9.97
CA ILE A 111 8.11 5.95 -9.84
C ILE A 111 7.95 4.93 -10.97
N LYS A 112 9.02 4.77 -11.76
CA LYS A 112 9.04 3.85 -12.89
C LYS A 112 8.91 2.39 -12.42
N PRO A 113 8.48 1.48 -13.31
CA PRO A 113 8.48 0.04 -13.04
C PRO A 113 9.83 -0.47 -12.54
N GLU A 114 9.78 -1.26 -11.47
CA GLU A 114 10.89 -2.09 -11.01
C GLU A 114 10.45 -3.56 -10.90
N GLN A 115 11.34 -4.46 -11.33
CA GLN A 115 11.28 -5.89 -11.08
C GLN A 115 12.35 -6.17 -10.04
N ARG A 116 11.93 -6.27 -8.78
CA ARG A 116 12.84 -6.42 -7.64
C ARG A 116 13.23 -7.88 -7.45
N PRO A 117 14.51 -8.18 -7.18
CA PRO A 117 14.87 -9.44 -6.57
C PRO A 117 14.59 -9.40 -5.07
N TYR A 118 14.75 -10.53 -4.39
CA TYR A 118 15.26 -10.50 -3.02
C TYR A 118 16.69 -11.03 -2.99
N TYR A 119 17.46 -10.58 -2.01
CA TYR A 119 18.83 -11.04 -1.80
C TYR A 119 18.93 -11.89 -0.54
N GLY A 120 19.88 -12.83 -0.52
CA GLY A 120 20.34 -13.44 0.73
C GLY A 120 21.48 -12.65 1.34
N ALA A 121 21.34 -12.23 2.60
CA ALA A 121 22.43 -11.64 3.37
C ALA A 121 23.05 -12.65 4.33
N TYR A 122 24.35 -12.89 4.19
CA TYR A 122 25.12 -13.73 5.10
C TYR A 122 25.70 -12.90 6.25
N SER A 123 25.22 -13.09 7.48
CA SER A 123 25.77 -12.40 8.66
C SER A 123 25.92 -13.36 9.83
N PRO A 124 27.10 -13.97 10.04
CA PRO A 124 27.26 -15.03 11.06
C PRO A 124 27.08 -14.53 12.50
N GLY A 125 27.19 -13.22 12.76
CA GLY A 125 26.93 -12.62 14.06
C GLY A 125 25.46 -12.32 14.36
N ILE A 126 24.56 -12.61 13.42
CA ILE A 126 23.13 -12.34 13.52
C ILE A 126 22.37 -13.65 13.70
N LYS A 127 21.52 -13.68 14.72
CA LYS A 127 20.59 -14.78 14.98
C LYS A 127 19.41 -14.67 14.03
N VAL A 128 19.26 -15.68 13.18
CA VAL A 128 18.13 -15.81 12.23
C VAL A 128 17.04 -16.75 12.74
N TRP A 129 17.29 -17.48 13.82
CA TRP A 129 16.32 -18.35 14.51
C TRP A 129 16.16 -17.93 15.96
N SER A 130 14.98 -18.14 16.52
CA SER A 130 14.81 -18.19 17.98
C SER A 130 15.42 -19.48 18.54
N ALA A 131 15.75 -19.49 19.83
CA ALA A 131 16.37 -20.66 20.47
C ALA A 131 15.54 -21.95 20.31
N LYS A 132 14.20 -21.86 20.30
CA LYS A 132 13.32 -23.02 20.10
C LYS A 132 13.35 -23.55 18.66
N GLU A 133 13.43 -22.64 17.69
CA GLU A 133 13.51 -23.02 16.28
C GLU A 133 14.89 -23.59 15.95
N GLU A 134 15.94 -23.04 16.56
CA GLU A 134 17.32 -23.56 16.44
C GLU A 134 17.40 -25.00 16.95
N GLU A 135 16.86 -25.29 18.14
CA GLU A 135 16.79 -26.66 18.69
C GLU A 135 16.04 -27.63 17.76
N TYR A 136 14.93 -27.19 17.16
CA TYR A 136 14.16 -28.01 16.21
C TYR A 136 14.94 -28.29 14.91
N VAL A 137 15.63 -27.28 14.37
CA VAL A 137 16.42 -27.40 13.14
C VAL A 137 17.67 -28.24 13.38
N GLU A 138 18.34 -28.08 14.52
CA GLU A 138 19.51 -28.87 14.92
C GLU A 138 19.17 -30.33 15.25
N GLY A 139 17.94 -30.59 15.72
CA GLY A 139 17.44 -31.93 15.99
C GLY A 139 17.20 -32.78 14.73
N LYS A 140 17.25 -32.20 13.53
CA LYS A 140 17.12 -32.95 12.27
C LYS A 140 18.42 -33.65 11.90
N THR A 141 18.38 -34.98 11.86
CA THR A 141 19.50 -35.80 11.40
C THR A 141 19.67 -35.68 9.89
N SER A 142 20.78 -35.09 9.44
CA SER A 142 21.12 -34.97 8.01
C SER A 142 22.62 -34.86 7.81
N GLY A 143 23.11 -35.19 6.61
CA GLY A 143 24.53 -35.06 6.34
C GLY A 143 24.93 -35.48 4.93
N ILE A 144 26.13 -35.08 4.54
CA ILE A 144 26.81 -35.60 3.36
C ILE A 144 27.59 -36.82 3.81
N VAL A 145 27.22 -37.98 3.29
CA VAL A 145 27.69 -39.28 3.77
C VAL A 145 28.25 -40.11 2.64
N GLU A 146 29.25 -40.91 2.97
CA GLU A 146 29.66 -42.04 2.14
C GLU A 146 29.00 -43.31 2.68
N ILE A 147 28.23 -43.98 1.83
CA ILE A 147 27.49 -45.18 2.18
C ILE A 147 27.96 -46.39 1.37
N THR A 148 27.85 -47.57 1.97
CA THR A 148 28.13 -48.85 1.32
C THR A 148 26.97 -49.82 1.54
N PRO A 149 26.35 -50.35 0.47
CA PRO A 149 25.31 -51.34 0.59
C PRO A 149 25.89 -52.72 0.94
N TYR A 150 25.14 -53.48 1.75
CA TYR A 150 25.52 -54.84 2.17
C TYR A 150 25.29 -55.91 1.10
N GLU A 151 24.37 -55.63 0.19
CA GLU A 151 23.91 -56.49 -0.90
C GLU A 151 23.64 -55.63 -2.13
N ASP A 152 23.61 -56.23 -3.32
CA ASP A 152 23.17 -55.53 -4.52
C ASP A 152 21.72 -55.12 -4.32
N CYS A 153 21.42 -53.83 -4.41
CA CYS A 153 20.10 -53.32 -4.07
C CYS A 153 19.65 -52.18 -4.96
N ILE A 154 18.34 -52.09 -5.16
CA ILE A 154 17.67 -50.95 -5.79
C ILE A 154 16.90 -50.23 -4.67
N PRO A 155 17.20 -48.97 -4.35
CA PRO A 155 16.61 -48.26 -3.21
C PRO A 155 15.18 -47.76 -3.49
N SER A 156 14.37 -48.53 -4.23
CA SER A 156 12.93 -48.26 -4.44
C SER A 156 12.07 -48.59 -3.22
N ASP A 157 12.64 -49.32 -2.27
CA ASP A 157 12.12 -49.58 -0.93
C ASP A 157 13.29 -49.46 0.07
N LEU A 158 13.02 -49.65 1.36
CA LEU A 158 14.02 -49.55 2.43
C LEU A 158 15.14 -50.58 2.26
N VAL A 159 16.36 -50.09 1.98
CA VAL A 159 17.59 -50.88 1.93
C VAL A 159 18.49 -50.54 3.11
N ARG A 160 19.28 -51.51 3.56
CA ARG A 160 20.24 -51.29 4.65
C ARG A 160 21.61 -50.96 4.08
N VAL A 161 22.14 -49.81 4.47
CA VAL A 161 23.49 -49.37 4.08
C VAL A 161 24.29 -49.00 5.31
N LYS A 162 25.62 -49.14 5.22
CA LYS A 162 26.55 -48.68 6.25
C LYS A 162 27.08 -47.31 5.89
N VAL A 163 27.01 -46.35 6.81
CA VAL A 163 27.70 -45.07 6.67
C VAL A 163 29.17 -45.29 7.01
N LYS A 164 30.05 -45.13 6.03
CA LYS A 164 31.51 -45.26 6.20
C LYS A 164 32.14 -43.99 6.74
N ARG A 165 31.68 -42.83 6.26
CA ARG A 165 32.26 -41.53 6.54
C ARG A 165 31.17 -40.47 6.49
N VAL A 166 31.25 -39.48 7.38
CA VAL A 166 30.45 -38.26 7.30
C VAL A 166 31.37 -37.13 6.86
N LEU A 167 31.16 -36.60 5.66
CA LEU A 167 31.91 -35.42 5.20
C LEU A 167 31.37 -34.15 5.85
N TYR A 168 30.07 -34.13 6.15
CA TYR A 168 29.39 -32.95 6.67
C TYR A 168 28.07 -33.32 7.37
N GLY A 169 27.67 -32.57 8.40
CA GLY A 169 26.38 -32.76 9.08
C GLY A 169 26.50 -33.58 10.37
N THR A 170 25.53 -34.45 10.65
CA THR A 170 25.46 -35.21 11.90
C THR A 170 26.58 -36.26 11.98
N SER A 171 27.62 -35.98 12.78
CA SER A 171 28.78 -36.86 12.95
C SER A 171 28.45 -38.24 13.52
N ASP A 172 27.37 -38.35 14.31
CA ASP A 172 26.94 -39.59 14.95
C ASP A 172 26.45 -40.64 13.95
N LEU A 173 26.27 -40.26 12.67
CA LEU A 173 26.01 -41.19 11.58
C LEU A 173 27.25 -42.01 11.20
N GLU A 174 28.47 -41.58 11.53
CA GLU A 174 29.66 -42.29 11.08
C GLU A 174 29.76 -43.69 11.71
N GLY A 175 29.86 -44.72 10.86
CA GLY A 175 30.03 -46.11 11.29
C GLY A 175 28.74 -46.86 11.61
N ILE A 176 27.57 -46.19 11.64
CA ILE A 176 26.28 -46.83 11.91
C ILE A 176 25.61 -47.37 10.64
N ASP A 177 24.65 -48.27 10.84
CA ASP A 177 23.75 -48.71 9.77
C ASP A 177 22.52 -47.81 9.71
N ILE A 178 22.14 -47.41 8.50
CA ILE A 178 20.93 -46.64 8.25
C ILE A 178 20.00 -47.38 7.28
N TRP A 179 18.72 -47.05 7.37
CA TRP A 179 17.72 -47.43 6.37
C TRP A 179 17.65 -46.34 5.32
N PHE A 180 17.89 -46.70 4.08
CA PHE A 180 18.03 -45.78 2.94
C PHE A 180 17.00 -46.12 1.87
N PHE A 181 16.41 -45.12 1.23
CA PHE A 181 15.46 -45.29 0.12
C PHE A 181 15.35 -43.99 -0.68
N ASP A 182 15.16 -44.08 -1.99
CA ASP A 182 14.89 -42.92 -2.83
C ASP A 182 13.37 -42.69 -2.90
N GLU A 183 12.88 -41.72 -2.13
CA GLU A 183 11.44 -41.46 -2.01
C GLU A 183 10.82 -40.92 -3.30
N PHE A 184 11.57 -40.07 -4.01
CA PHE A 184 11.05 -39.23 -5.08
C PHE A 184 11.41 -39.73 -6.49
N ASN A 185 12.08 -40.89 -6.59
CA ASN A 185 12.47 -41.53 -7.84
C ASN A 185 11.67 -42.83 -8.06
N ASP A 186 10.96 -42.94 -9.18
CA ASP A 186 10.16 -44.13 -9.53
C ASP A 186 10.98 -45.27 -10.16
N ASN A 187 12.22 -44.98 -10.55
CA ASN A 187 13.14 -45.94 -11.15
C ASN A 187 14.59 -45.70 -10.69
N PRO A 188 14.88 -45.87 -9.38
CA PRO A 188 16.22 -45.68 -8.86
C PRO A 188 17.21 -46.71 -9.41
N GLY A 189 18.46 -46.29 -9.58
CA GLY A 189 19.54 -47.11 -10.10
C GLY A 189 19.99 -48.22 -9.15
N LEU A 190 20.72 -49.20 -9.70
CA LEU A 190 21.35 -50.27 -8.94
C LEU A 190 22.52 -49.73 -8.11
N MET A 191 22.55 -50.08 -6.82
CA MET A 191 23.72 -49.94 -5.96
C MET A 191 24.37 -51.32 -5.76
N GLU A 192 25.65 -51.44 -6.11
CA GLU A 192 26.38 -52.71 -6.03
C GLU A 192 26.99 -52.92 -4.65
N LYS A 193 26.92 -54.16 -4.17
CA LYS A 193 27.46 -54.59 -2.90
C LYS A 193 28.92 -54.19 -2.73
N GLY A 194 29.23 -53.57 -1.59
CA GLY A 194 30.61 -53.27 -1.20
C GLY A 194 31.21 -52.03 -1.86
N LYS A 195 30.58 -51.47 -2.92
CA LYS A 195 30.95 -50.17 -3.47
C LYS A 195 30.61 -49.03 -2.50
N THR A 196 31.23 -47.88 -2.72
CA THR A 196 31.00 -46.69 -1.88
C THR A 196 30.33 -45.63 -2.73
N TYR A 197 29.29 -45.00 -2.18
CA TYR A 197 28.54 -43.94 -2.84
C TYR A 197 28.48 -42.72 -1.94
N ILE A 198 28.56 -41.53 -2.50
CA ILE A 198 28.42 -40.25 -1.81
C ILE A 198 27.08 -39.61 -2.13
N THR A 199 26.41 -39.07 -1.11
CA THR A 199 25.12 -38.38 -1.25
C THR A 199 24.84 -37.49 -0.03
N PHE A 200 23.94 -36.52 -0.18
CA PHE A 200 23.32 -35.85 0.96
C PHE A 200 22.08 -36.62 1.39
N VAL A 201 21.97 -36.93 2.68
CA VAL A 201 20.81 -37.60 3.26
C VAL A 201 20.07 -36.72 4.25
N GLU A 202 18.74 -36.75 4.22
CA GLU A 202 17.88 -36.23 5.29
C GLU A 202 17.06 -37.37 5.89
N GLN A 203 16.96 -37.39 7.22
CA GLN A 203 16.10 -38.32 7.94
C GLN A 203 14.65 -37.87 7.85
N ILE A 204 13.77 -38.78 7.45
CA ILE A 204 12.33 -38.54 7.40
C ILE A 204 11.56 -39.68 8.09
N PRO A 205 10.31 -39.41 8.54
CA PRO A 205 9.42 -40.47 9.02
C PRO A 205 9.23 -41.56 7.97
N ASN A 206 9.24 -42.82 8.40
CA ASN A 206 8.98 -43.94 7.51
C ASN A 206 7.47 -44.12 7.30
N GLU A 207 7.00 -43.93 6.06
CA GLU A 207 5.59 -44.15 5.69
C GLU A 207 5.31 -45.53 5.05
N HIS A 208 6.33 -46.39 4.89
CA HIS A 208 6.17 -47.71 4.27
C HIS A 208 5.32 -48.62 5.17
N LYS A 209 4.10 -48.95 4.72
CA LYS A 209 3.06 -49.66 5.49
C LYS A 209 3.52 -50.98 6.10
N ASP A 210 4.45 -51.68 5.46
CA ASP A 210 4.92 -53.00 5.91
C ASP A 210 6.03 -52.92 6.97
N SER A 211 6.65 -51.75 7.16
CA SER A 211 7.83 -51.58 8.01
C SER A 211 7.75 -50.44 9.03
N TYR A 212 6.82 -49.48 8.90
CA TYR A 212 6.74 -48.29 9.76
C TYR A 212 6.61 -48.58 11.28
N MET A 213 5.97 -49.70 11.65
CA MET A 213 5.86 -50.12 13.06
C MET A 213 7.17 -50.66 13.65
N LYS A 214 8.14 -51.05 12.81
CA LYS A 214 9.44 -51.61 13.21
C LYS A 214 10.61 -50.65 12.97
N ILE A 215 10.48 -49.82 11.94
CA ILE A 215 11.45 -48.82 11.51
C ILE A 215 10.69 -47.51 11.46
N SER A 216 10.92 -46.62 12.43
CA SER A 216 10.16 -45.37 12.52
C SER A 216 10.66 -44.29 11.55
N TYR A 217 11.91 -44.41 11.07
CA TYR A 217 12.56 -43.41 10.22
C TYR A 217 13.47 -44.08 9.20
N GLY A 218 13.68 -43.42 8.06
CA GLY A 218 14.77 -43.73 7.14
C GLY A 218 15.35 -42.46 6.52
N PHE A 219 16.29 -42.65 5.61
CA PHE A 219 17.11 -41.60 5.03
C PHE A 219 16.91 -41.53 3.53
N VAL A 220 16.57 -40.34 3.03
CA VAL A 220 16.35 -40.07 1.61
C VAL A 220 17.55 -39.34 1.03
N PRO A 221 18.09 -39.79 -0.12
CA PRO A 221 19.17 -39.10 -0.81
C PRO A 221 18.67 -37.87 -1.57
N TYR A 222 19.51 -36.85 -1.65
CA TYR A 222 19.34 -35.72 -2.56
C TYR A 222 20.67 -35.36 -3.21
N ASN A 223 20.62 -34.99 -4.49
CA ASN A 223 21.74 -34.34 -5.16
C ASN A 223 21.49 -32.84 -5.35
N LEU A 224 21.86 -32.06 -4.32
CA LEU A 224 21.75 -30.61 -4.31
C LEU A 224 23.06 -29.90 -4.71
N THR A 225 23.96 -30.61 -5.38
CA THR A 225 25.21 -30.04 -5.91
C THR A 225 25.02 -29.34 -7.26
N VAL A 226 23.89 -29.58 -7.93
CA VAL A 226 23.54 -29.01 -9.23
C VAL A 226 23.26 -27.51 -9.10
N SER A 227 23.90 -26.72 -9.96
CA SER A 227 23.69 -25.28 -10.02
C SER A 227 22.38 -24.91 -10.71
N THR A 228 21.64 -23.95 -10.15
CA THR A 228 20.49 -23.32 -10.81
C THR A 228 20.80 -21.92 -11.32
N GLN A 229 22.09 -21.56 -11.40
CA GLN A 229 22.51 -20.20 -11.72
C GLN A 229 21.92 -19.72 -13.05
N ARG A 230 21.31 -18.53 -13.03
CA ARG A 230 20.77 -17.84 -14.20
C ARG A 230 21.62 -16.62 -14.57
N ASN A 231 21.50 -16.18 -15.81
CA ASN A 231 21.97 -14.86 -16.21
C ASN A 231 20.84 -13.82 -16.15
N LYS A 232 21.14 -12.56 -16.47
CA LYS A 232 20.17 -11.43 -16.47
C LYS A 232 19.05 -11.54 -17.51
N LYS A 233 19.09 -12.52 -18.41
CA LYS A 233 18.02 -12.83 -19.38
C LYS A 233 17.16 -14.01 -18.93
N GLY A 234 17.53 -14.67 -17.83
CA GLY A 234 16.88 -15.88 -17.32
C GLY A 234 17.34 -17.19 -17.97
N GLU A 235 18.38 -17.15 -18.80
CA GLU A 235 18.99 -18.35 -19.37
C GLU A 235 19.84 -19.04 -18.29
N THR A 236 19.81 -20.37 -18.24
CA THR A 236 20.68 -21.17 -17.36
C THR A 236 22.14 -21.00 -17.80
N VAL A 237 23.06 -20.74 -16.85
CA VAL A 237 24.47 -20.47 -17.17
C VAL A 237 25.20 -21.74 -17.62
N VAL A 238 24.91 -22.88 -16.99
CA VAL A 238 25.38 -24.21 -17.38
C VAL A 238 24.19 -25.15 -17.29
N GLU A 239 23.81 -25.73 -18.43
CA GLU A 239 22.89 -26.87 -18.45
C GLU A 239 23.68 -28.11 -18.01
N GLU A 240 23.55 -28.48 -16.75
CA GLU A 240 24.06 -29.76 -16.25
C GLU A 240 23.02 -30.84 -16.55
N ASP A 241 23.47 -31.97 -17.10
CA ASP A 241 22.65 -33.18 -17.14
C ASP A 241 22.32 -33.55 -15.70
N VAL A 242 21.07 -33.30 -15.27
CA VAL A 242 20.61 -33.67 -13.93
C VAL A 242 20.75 -35.19 -13.83
N PRO A 243 21.62 -35.71 -12.95
CA PRO A 243 21.81 -37.15 -12.85
C PRO A 243 20.50 -37.82 -12.47
N SER A 244 20.22 -38.99 -13.06
CA SER A 244 19.04 -39.79 -12.68
C SER A 244 19.11 -40.22 -11.22
N GLU A 245 20.32 -40.30 -10.67
CA GLU A 245 20.58 -40.75 -9.30
C GLU A 245 20.91 -39.57 -8.38
N ASN A 246 20.40 -39.66 -7.15
CA ASN A 246 20.71 -38.71 -6.09
C ASN A 246 22.04 -39.01 -5.37
N TRP A 247 22.86 -39.91 -5.91
CA TRP A 247 24.15 -40.33 -5.37
C TRP A 247 25.17 -40.54 -6.50
N GLU A 248 26.45 -40.53 -6.12
CA GLU A 248 27.58 -40.72 -7.03
C GLU A 248 28.50 -41.82 -6.49
N GLU A 249 29.06 -42.67 -7.37
CA GLU A 249 30.04 -43.67 -6.95
C GLU A 249 31.38 -43.00 -6.59
N VAL A 250 31.90 -43.32 -5.41
CA VAL A 250 33.24 -42.93 -4.97
C VAL A 250 34.25 -43.90 -5.57
N THR A 251 34.73 -43.60 -6.77
CA THR A 251 35.75 -44.38 -7.49
C THR A 251 37.14 -44.22 -6.87
N ASP A 252 38.08 -45.10 -7.22
CA ASP A 252 39.43 -45.09 -6.65
C ASP A 252 40.17 -43.74 -6.80
N ASN A 253 39.91 -43.03 -7.91
CA ASN A 253 40.52 -41.72 -8.19
C ASN A 253 39.65 -40.53 -7.75
N PHE A 254 38.50 -40.75 -7.10
CA PHE A 254 37.52 -39.69 -6.76
C PHE A 254 38.16 -38.53 -5.99
N TYR A 255 38.94 -38.84 -4.96
CA TYR A 255 39.64 -37.84 -4.16
C TYR A 255 40.86 -37.23 -4.85
N GLU A 256 41.51 -37.98 -5.74
CA GLU A 256 42.67 -37.48 -6.49
C GLU A 256 42.25 -36.47 -7.57
N THR A 257 41.06 -36.65 -8.15
CA THR A 257 40.47 -35.74 -9.14
C THR A 257 39.72 -34.56 -8.52
N GLY A 258 39.53 -34.55 -7.20
CA GLY A 258 38.82 -33.49 -6.48
C GLY A 258 37.30 -33.63 -6.49
N GLY A 259 36.76 -34.83 -6.68
CA GLY A 259 35.32 -35.10 -6.70
C GLY A 259 34.61 -34.74 -5.39
N GLU A 260 35.34 -34.70 -4.27
CA GLU A 260 34.86 -34.30 -2.95
C GLU A 260 34.57 -32.80 -2.85
N LYS A 261 35.22 -31.96 -3.66
CA LYS A 261 35.18 -30.50 -3.51
C LYS A 261 33.78 -29.91 -3.68
N LYS A 262 32.99 -30.42 -4.63
CA LYS A 262 31.60 -29.97 -4.83
C LYS A 262 30.73 -30.28 -3.62
N TRP A 263 30.97 -31.42 -2.97
CA TRP A 263 30.27 -31.84 -1.77
C TRP A 263 30.71 -31.02 -0.54
N GLU A 264 32.00 -30.74 -0.39
CA GLU A 264 32.51 -29.84 0.65
C GLU A 264 31.96 -28.41 0.49
N ASN A 265 31.93 -27.89 -0.73
CA ASN A 265 31.34 -26.60 -1.05
C ASN A 265 29.84 -26.58 -0.74
N PHE A 266 29.11 -27.63 -1.11
CA PHE A 266 27.69 -27.77 -0.79
C PHE A 266 27.45 -27.74 0.72
N GLY A 267 28.22 -28.50 1.50
CA GLY A 267 28.17 -28.46 2.96
C GLY A 267 28.33 -27.03 3.49
N ASN A 268 29.42 -26.36 3.12
CA ASN A 268 29.68 -24.98 3.54
C ASN A 268 28.57 -24.00 3.13
N ALA A 269 28.02 -24.14 1.92
CA ALA A 269 26.91 -23.33 1.44
C ALA A 269 25.62 -23.58 2.23
N LYS A 270 25.37 -24.84 2.63
CA LYS A 270 24.19 -25.24 3.40
C LYS A 270 24.20 -24.61 4.80
N ASP A 271 25.31 -24.67 5.53
CA ASP A 271 25.38 -23.99 6.85
C ASP A 271 25.22 -22.49 6.69
N ARG A 272 25.87 -21.89 5.69
CA ARG A 272 25.70 -20.47 5.39
C ARG A 272 24.23 -20.12 5.22
N PHE A 273 23.52 -20.85 4.37
CA PHE A 273 22.11 -20.60 4.05
C PHE A 273 21.18 -20.82 5.25
N PHE A 274 21.22 -22.01 5.87
CA PHE A 274 20.23 -22.35 6.89
C PHE A 274 20.53 -21.70 8.25
N LYS A 275 21.79 -21.43 8.60
CA LYS A 275 22.15 -20.90 9.93
C LYS A 275 22.38 -19.40 9.96
N HIS A 276 22.77 -18.80 8.84
CA HIS A 276 23.32 -17.44 8.83
C HIS A 276 22.78 -16.51 7.75
N THR A 277 21.78 -16.96 6.98
CA THR A 277 21.15 -16.16 5.94
C THR A 277 19.75 -15.71 6.32
N PHE A 278 19.46 -14.45 6.02
CA PHE A 278 18.12 -13.87 6.07
C PHE A 278 17.86 -13.05 4.79
N PRO A 279 16.59 -12.89 4.38
CA PRO A 279 16.27 -12.18 3.16
C PRO A 279 16.43 -10.66 3.29
N VAL A 280 16.86 -10.01 2.22
CA VAL A 280 16.91 -8.56 2.06
C VAL A 280 16.07 -8.19 0.84
N VAL A 281 15.12 -7.29 1.03
CA VAL A 281 14.15 -6.87 0.01
C VAL A 281 14.48 -5.44 -0.43
N PRO A 282 15.15 -5.25 -1.58
CA PRO A 282 15.29 -3.94 -2.21
C PRO A 282 13.92 -3.44 -2.73
N THR A 283 13.60 -2.17 -2.47
CA THR A 283 12.43 -1.49 -3.07
C THR A 283 12.72 -0.01 -3.30
N ASN A 284 12.00 0.64 -4.22
CA ASN A 284 12.00 2.11 -4.34
C ASN A 284 11.01 2.78 -3.37
N LYS A 285 10.10 2.01 -2.77
CA LYS A 285 9.10 2.51 -1.84
C LYS A 285 8.48 1.38 -1.02
N THR A 286 8.26 1.58 0.28
CA THR A 286 7.68 0.57 1.17
C THR A 286 6.29 0.11 0.71
N GLU A 287 5.44 1.02 0.21
CA GLU A 287 4.10 0.70 -0.30
C GLU A 287 4.07 -0.13 -1.59
N PHE A 288 5.23 -0.45 -2.20
CA PHE A 288 5.32 -1.44 -3.28
C PHE A 288 5.30 -2.89 -2.76
N LEU A 289 5.59 -3.07 -1.47
CA LEU A 289 5.46 -4.33 -0.77
C LEU A 289 3.99 -4.45 -0.35
N MET A 290 3.27 -5.42 -0.91
CA MET A 290 1.80 -5.49 -0.77
C MET A 290 1.36 -5.63 0.68
N GLU A 291 2.14 -6.28 1.53
CA GLU A 291 1.85 -6.35 2.97
C GLU A 291 1.78 -4.96 3.62
N PHE A 292 2.67 -4.02 3.25
CA PHE A 292 2.60 -2.62 3.69
C PHE A 292 1.50 -1.83 2.97
N ASN A 293 1.31 -2.08 1.66
CA ASN A 293 0.28 -1.40 0.87
C ASN A 293 -1.12 -1.64 1.45
N GLN A 294 -1.38 -2.90 1.78
CA GLN A 294 -2.64 -3.38 2.32
C GLN A 294 -2.78 -3.06 3.81
N GLY A 295 -1.69 -2.76 4.54
CA GLY A 295 -1.72 -2.43 5.96
C GLY A 295 -1.60 -3.64 6.90
N ASN A 296 -1.20 -4.80 6.37
CA ASN A 296 -0.83 -5.98 7.15
C ASN A 296 0.57 -5.85 7.79
N ALA A 297 1.38 -4.92 7.27
CA ALA A 297 2.65 -4.47 7.86
C ALA A 297 2.61 -2.96 8.12
N SER A 298 3.17 -2.54 9.25
CA SER A 298 3.27 -1.12 9.62
C SER A 298 4.54 -0.84 10.43
N ILE A 299 5.03 0.40 10.34
CA ILE A 299 6.15 0.87 11.17
C ILE A 299 5.66 0.99 12.61
N CYS A 300 6.33 0.30 13.53
CA CYS A 300 5.97 0.26 14.96
C CYS A 300 6.97 1.01 15.86
N ASP A 301 8.18 1.30 15.36
CA ASP A 301 9.19 2.12 16.05
C ASP A 301 10.09 2.82 15.01
N GLY A 302 10.62 4.00 15.36
CA GLY A 302 11.39 4.83 14.45
C GLY A 302 10.55 5.44 13.32
N ARG A 303 11.03 5.34 12.07
CA ARG A 303 10.37 5.88 10.89
C ARG A 303 10.58 4.99 9.66
N ASP A 304 9.77 5.23 8.64
CA ASP A 304 10.01 4.68 7.29
C ASP A 304 11.19 5.38 6.58
N ILE A 305 11.65 4.80 5.48
CA ILE A 305 12.66 5.33 4.57
C ILE A 305 12.05 6.51 3.79
N THR A 306 12.75 7.65 3.73
CA THR A 306 12.22 8.82 3.02
C THR A 306 12.39 8.70 1.51
N LYS A 307 11.60 9.47 0.77
CA LYS A 307 11.70 9.55 -0.69
C LYS A 307 13.12 9.92 -1.16
N GLU A 308 13.76 10.88 -0.51
CA GLU A 308 15.11 11.32 -0.85
C GLU A 308 16.16 10.22 -0.59
N GLU A 309 15.99 9.44 0.48
CA GLU A 309 16.87 8.32 0.82
C GLU A 309 16.73 7.18 -0.21
N TYR A 310 15.50 6.89 -0.66
CA TYR A 310 15.26 5.99 -1.78
C TYR A 310 15.92 6.47 -3.07
N GLU A 311 15.75 7.76 -3.41
CA GLU A 311 16.27 8.34 -4.65
C GLU A 311 17.79 8.34 -4.73
N LYS A 312 18.47 8.63 -3.61
CA LYS A 312 19.93 8.60 -3.48
C LYS A 312 20.50 7.20 -3.36
N GLY A 313 19.71 6.27 -2.82
CA GLY A 313 20.19 4.94 -2.45
C GLY A 313 21.06 4.98 -1.20
N ASP A 314 20.59 5.67 -0.17
CA ASP A 314 21.29 5.73 1.12
C ASP A 314 21.33 4.32 1.75
N LYS A 315 22.43 4.01 2.45
CA LYS A 315 22.62 2.72 3.14
C LYS A 315 21.83 2.71 4.45
N ILE A 316 20.51 2.65 4.34
CA ILE A 316 19.60 2.57 5.47
C ILE A 316 18.63 1.40 5.32
N CYS A 317 18.08 0.92 6.43
CA CYS A 317 17.13 -0.17 6.41
C CYS A 317 16.03 -0.01 7.46
N ILE A 318 14.92 -0.70 7.21
CA ILE A 318 13.93 -1.05 8.23
C ILE A 318 13.92 -2.57 8.40
N ILE A 319 13.71 -3.03 9.63
CA ILE A 319 13.79 -4.46 9.98
C ILE A 319 12.58 -4.89 10.83
N PRO A 320 12.25 -6.19 10.89
CA PRO A 320 11.16 -6.66 11.73
C PRO A 320 11.48 -6.45 13.21
N GLN A 321 10.49 -6.04 13.99
CA GLN A 321 10.68 -5.80 15.43
C GLN A 321 11.16 -7.06 16.18
N LYS A 322 10.61 -8.24 15.84
CA LYS A 322 11.03 -9.52 16.43
C LYS A 322 12.49 -9.85 16.13
N PHE A 323 12.93 -9.60 14.90
CA PHE A 323 14.31 -9.81 14.47
C PHE A 323 15.27 -8.87 15.23
N ALA A 324 14.88 -7.61 15.41
CA ALA A 324 15.64 -6.65 16.21
C ALA A 324 15.76 -7.09 17.68
N GLN A 325 14.67 -7.55 18.29
CA GLN A 325 14.62 -8.01 19.68
C GLN A 325 15.54 -9.21 19.93
N ILE A 326 15.52 -10.22 19.06
CA ILE A 326 16.37 -11.43 19.18
C ILE A 326 17.86 -11.06 19.13
N ASN A 327 18.20 -10.02 18.35
CA ASN A 327 19.57 -9.57 18.13
C ASN A 327 19.99 -8.38 19.02
N GLY A 328 19.09 -7.87 19.87
CA GLY A 328 19.37 -6.70 20.72
C GLY A 328 19.62 -5.39 19.95
N LEU A 329 19.12 -5.29 18.71
CA LEU A 329 19.31 -4.14 17.82
C LEU A 329 18.33 -3.01 18.17
N LYS A 330 18.77 -1.76 18.01
CA LYS A 330 18.00 -0.54 18.23
C LYS A 330 17.96 0.33 16.98
N VAL A 331 16.94 1.19 16.88
CA VAL A 331 16.93 2.26 15.87
C VAL A 331 18.17 3.13 16.05
N GLY A 332 18.91 3.33 14.96
CA GLY A 332 20.19 4.05 14.93
C GLY A 332 21.42 3.15 14.86
N ASP A 333 21.30 1.85 15.18
CA ASP A 333 22.39 0.88 15.04
C ASP A 333 22.68 0.58 13.56
N ASN A 334 23.82 -0.05 13.30
CA ASN A 334 24.20 -0.53 11.98
C ASN A 334 24.05 -2.05 11.87
N LEU A 335 23.46 -2.50 10.78
CA LEU A 335 23.40 -3.90 10.38
C LEU A 335 24.31 -4.10 9.16
N ASN A 336 25.32 -4.95 9.30
CA ASN A 336 26.16 -5.35 8.17
C ASN A 336 25.39 -6.32 7.28
N LEU A 337 25.27 -6.02 6.00
CA LEU A 337 24.61 -6.87 5.01
C LEU A 337 25.65 -7.33 3.98
N LYS A 338 25.91 -8.65 3.96
CA LYS A 338 26.75 -9.30 2.94
C LYS A 338 25.88 -10.05 1.95
N LEU A 339 25.49 -9.35 0.89
CA LEU A 339 24.61 -9.89 -0.14
C LEU A 339 25.41 -10.84 -1.05
N TYR A 340 24.91 -12.06 -1.23
CA TYR A 340 25.65 -13.10 -1.96
C TYR A 340 24.81 -13.88 -2.97
N TYR A 341 23.48 -13.74 -2.98
CA TYR A 341 22.67 -14.21 -4.10
C TYR A 341 21.48 -13.29 -4.34
N ALA A 342 20.90 -13.38 -5.53
CA ALA A 342 19.69 -12.70 -5.96
C ALA A 342 18.69 -13.70 -6.57
N ASP A 343 17.43 -13.55 -6.23
CA ASP A 343 16.34 -14.34 -6.81
C ASP A 343 15.28 -13.37 -7.35
N TYR A 344 15.11 -13.38 -8.66
CA TYR A 344 14.16 -12.56 -9.42
C TYR A 344 12.88 -13.32 -9.76
N GLU A 345 12.82 -14.62 -9.46
CA GLU A 345 11.69 -15.48 -9.76
C GLU A 345 10.70 -15.52 -8.61
N LYS A 346 11.18 -15.82 -7.41
CA LYS A 346 10.34 -16.03 -6.22
C LYS A 346 10.38 -14.81 -5.30
N SER A 347 9.41 -14.72 -4.40
CA SER A 347 9.47 -13.76 -3.30
C SER A 347 10.23 -14.34 -2.10
N ALA A 348 10.71 -13.46 -1.22
CA ALA A 348 11.38 -13.86 0.01
C ALA A 348 10.48 -14.74 0.92
N SER A 349 9.16 -14.58 0.90
CA SER A 349 8.24 -15.37 1.76
C SER A 349 8.08 -16.81 1.31
N GLN A 350 8.35 -17.10 0.04
CA GLN A 350 8.29 -18.47 -0.50
C GLN A 350 9.53 -19.30 -0.11
N THR A 351 10.65 -18.63 0.19
CA THR A 351 11.90 -19.28 0.63
C THR A 351 12.04 -19.23 2.15
N PHE A 352 11.78 -18.07 2.75
CA PHE A 352 11.84 -17.81 4.19
C PHE A 352 10.43 -17.56 4.71
N SER A 353 9.60 -18.59 4.72
CA SER A 353 8.27 -18.48 5.30
C SER A 353 8.34 -18.36 6.83
N ALA A 354 7.20 -18.11 7.44
CA ALA A 354 7.06 -17.88 8.87
C ALA A 354 7.61 -19.01 9.76
N GLY A 355 7.44 -20.26 9.33
CA GLY A 355 7.73 -21.45 10.13
C GLY A 355 8.68 -22.44 9.46
N VAL A 356 8.98 -22.26 8.16
CA VAL A 356 9.90 -23.14 7.44
C VAL A 356 10.82 -22.33 6.53
N THR A 357 12.02 -22.85 6.31
CA THR A 357 12.90 -22.37 5.26
C THR A 357 13.05 -23.50 4.25
N VAL A 358 12.62 -23.23 3.02
CA VAL A 358 12.62 -24.21 1.93
C VAL A 358 13.73 -23.84 0.97
N LEU A 359 14.61 -24.81 0.67
CA LEU A 359 15.62 -24.63 -0.36
C LEU A 359 15.04 -25.04 -1.71
N ASN A 360 14.82 -24.06 -2.57
CA ASN A 360 14.07 -24.20 -3.82
C ASN A 360 14.88 -23.75 -5.05
N PHE A 361 16.21 -23.66 -4.88
CA PHE A 361 17.23 -23.37 -5.89
C PHE A 361 18.58 -23.97 -5.47
N GLY A 362 19.55 -24.06 -6.39
CA GLY A 362 20.91 -24.53 -6.13
C GLY A 362 21.76 -23.48 -5.43
N ILE A 363 22.45 -23.87 -4.35
CA ILE A 363 23.27 -22.95 -3.52
C ILE A 363 24.74 -22.85 -3.96
N LEU A 364 25.09 -23.56 -5.02
CA LEU A 364 26.38 -23.46 -5.71
C LEU A 364 26.22 -22.72 -7.03
N ASN A 365 27.27 -22.02 -7.43
CA ASN A 365 27.34 -21.37 -8.75
C ASN A 365 27.64 -22.42 -9.85
N ALA A 366 27.65 -21.98 -11.10
CA ALA A 366 27.94 -22.80 -12.28
C ALA A 366 29.36 -23.43 -12.31
N GLN A 367 30.23 -23.09 -11.36
CA GLN A 367 31.55 -23.70 -11.18
C GLN A 367 31.57 -24.73 -10.04
N GLY A 368 30.43 -24.99 -9.39
CA GLY A 368 30.35 -25.84 -8.20
C GLY A 368 30.95 -25.18 -6.95
N GLU A 369 31.12 -23.86 -6.96
CA GLU A 369 31.66 -23.07 -5.85
C GLU A 369 30.54 -22.36 -5.08
N VAL A 370 30.81 -22.01 -3.82
CA VAL A 370 29.87 -21.21 -3.03
C VAL A 370 29.77 -19.81 -3.61
N TYR A 371 28.55 -19.29 -3.78
CA TYR A 371 28.35 -17.93 -4.29
C TYR A 371 29.16 -16.87 -3.51
N PRO A 372 29.91 -16.00 -4.21
CA PRO A 372 30.70 -14.95 -3.59
C PRO A 372 29.79 -13.81 -3.08
N VAL A 373 30.26 -13.06 -2.08
CA VAL A 373 29.59 -11.83 -1.66
C VAL A 373 29.83 -10.76 -2.73
N PHE A 374 28.76 -10.23 -3.31
CA PHE A 374 28.85 -9.14 -4.29
C PHE A 374 28.73 -7.76 -3.63
N GLU A 375 28.12 -7.66 -2.45
CA GLU A 375 27.97 -6.40 -1.72
C GLU A 375 28.17 -6.63 -0.22
N ASP A 376 29.11 -5.92 0.40
CA ASP A 376 29.36 -5.92 1.85
C ASP A 376 29.27 -4.48 2.35
N SER A 377 28.18 -4.14 3.03
CA SER A 377 27.87 -2.77 3.42
C SER A 377 27.17 -2.70 4.78
N ASN A 378 27.45 -1.65 5.56
CA ASN A 378 26.73 -1.35 6.78
C ASN A 378 25.50 -0.48 6.48
N TYR A 379 24.33 -0.93 6.93
CA TYR A 379 23.06 -0.23 6.80
C TYR A 379 22.60 0.30 8.14
N LYS A 380 22.28 1.60 8.20
CA LYS A 380 21.73 2.20 9.41
C LYS A 380 20.25 1.86 9.56
N ILE A 381 19.87 1.32 10.71
CA ILE A 381 18.48 1.01 11.03
C ILE A 381 17.74 2.31 11.34
N VAL A 382 16.69 2.63 10.57
CA VAL A 382 15.88 3.85 10.77
C VAL A 382 14.50 3.58 11.35
N GLY A 383 14.04 2.33 11.33
CA GLY A 383 12.77 1.94 11.91
C GLY A 383 12.58 0.43 12.02
N PHE A 384 11.60 0.05 12.83
CA PHE A 384 11.12 -1.31 12.96
C PHE A 384 9.71 -1.43 12.42
N TYR A 385 9.44 -2.54 11.74
CA TYR A 385 8.09 -2.86 11.33
C TYR A 385 7.56 -4.10 12.05
N SER A 386 6.24 -4.13 12.21
CA SER A 386 5.51 -5.31 12.67
C SER A 386 4.59 -5.76 11.56
N ASN A 387 4.41 -7.07 11.42
CA ASN A 387 3.50 -7.65 10.47
C ASN A 387 2.73 -8.85 11.06
N THR A 388 1.52 -9.07 10.56
CA THR A 388 0.70 -10.22 10.94
C THR A 388 1.05 -11.41 10.08
N VAL A 389 1.73 -12.37 10.67
CA VAL A 389 2.14 -13.60 9.98
C VAL A 389 1.28 -14.75 10.47
N ASN A 390 0.59 -15.43 9.55
CA ASN A 390 -0.03 -16.72 9.84
C ASN A 390 0.98 -17.83 9.53
N PRO A 391 1.58 -18.49 10.54
CA PRO A 391 2.60 -19.50 10.30
C PRO A 391 2.08 -20.80 9.68
N GLU A 392 0.76 -21.01 9.69
CA GLU A 392 0.11 -22.21 9.14
C GLU A 392 -0.38 -22.03 7.69
N ALA A 393 -0.35 -20.80 7.16
CA ALA A 393 -0.78 -20.53 5.79
C ALA A 393 0.39 -20.66 4.82
N GLU A 394 0.14 -21.28 3.67
CA GLU A 394 1.07 -21.29 2.55
C GLU A 394 1.31 -19.85 2.04
N PRO A 395 2.57 -19.44 1.82
CA PRO A 395 2.89 -18.09 1.38
C PRO A 395 2.39 -17.85 -0.05
N THR A 396 1.60 -16.79 -0.24
CA THR A 396 1.12 -16.39 -1.58
C THR A 396 2.20 -15.69 -2.41
N GLY A 397 3.26 -15.22 -1.74
CA GLY A 397 4.35 -14.46 -2.30
C GLY A 397 4.26 -12.96 -2.02
N TYR A 398 3.08 -12.46 -1.64
CA TYR A 398 2.84 -11.05 -1.33
C TYR A 398 3.25 -10.63 0.10
N GLU A 399 3.51 -11.61 0.95
CA GLU A 399 4.01 -11.43 2.31
C GLU A 399 5.52 -11.13 2.32
N LEU A 400 6.00 -10.49 3.37
CA LEU A 400 7.42 -10.36 3.65
C LEU A 400 7.95 -11.68 4.21
N GLY A 401 9.14 -12.07 3.75
CA GLY A 401 9.86 -13.20 4.33
C GLY A 401 10.16 -12.99 5.80
N ARG A 402 10.27 -14.08 6.54
CA ARG A 402 10.74 -14.09 7.93
C ARG A 402 12.11 -13.40 7.99
N ASN A 403 12.25 -12.47 8.93
CA ASN A 403 13.45 -11.65 9.09
C ASN A 403 13.81 -10.74 7.89
N ALA A 404 12.87 -10.47 6.97
CA ALA A 404 13.15 -9.65 5.80
C ALA A 404 13.60 -8.23 6.16
N VAL A 405 14.78 -7.85 5.69
CA VAL A 405 15.32 -6.50 5.84
C VAL A 405 14.97 -5.69 4.60
N VAL A 406 14.28 -4.56 4.74
CA VAL A 406 13.91 -3.72 3.59
C VAL A 406 14.94 -2.60 3.42
N ILE A 407 15.44 -2.43 2.20
CA ILE A 407 16.45 -1.42 1.85
C ILE A 407 16.05 -0.65 0.58
N PRO A 408 16.63 0.54 0.32
CA PRO A 408 16.49 1.18 -0.98
C PRO A 408 17.11 0.36 -2.11
N SER A 409 16.39 0.11 -3.20
CA SER A 409 16.91 -0.63 -4.37
C SER A 409 18.23 -0.04 -4.88
N LYS A 410 18.31 1.29 -4.96
CA LYS A 410 19.50 2.02 -5.42
C LYS A 410 20.68 1.97 -4.45
N SER A 411 20.51 1.45 -3.23
CA SER A 411 21.59 1.37 -2.25
C SER A 411 22.62 0.29 -2.61
N VAL A 412 22.20 -0.76 -3.32
CA VAL A 412 23.10 -1.81 -3.84
C VAL A 412 23.77 -1.27 -5.11
N LYS A 413 25.11 -1.21 -5.12
CA LYS A 413 25.86 -0.61 -6.23
C LYS A 413 26.59 -1.65 -7.06
N ASN A 414 26.98 -2.76 -6.44
CA ASN A 414 27.66 -3.85 -7.12
C ASN A 414 26.67 -4.74 -7.86
N SER A 415 27.11 -5.33 -8.98
CA SER A 415 26.29 -6.22 -9.80
C SER A 415 26.17 -7.60 -9.15
N ASP A 416 24.97 -8.16 -9.21
CA ASP A 416 24.59 -9.52 -8.82
C ASP A 416 24.55 -10.48 -10.02
N GLU A 417 25.02 -10.08 -11.20
CA GLU A 417 24.93 -10.83 -12.46
C GLU A 417 25.45 -12.28 -12.40
N ASN A 418 26.47 -12.53 -11.56
CA ASN A 418 27.04 -13.85 -11.34
C ASN A 418 26.49 -14.58 -10.10
N ASN A 419 25.40 -14.07 -9.53
CA ASN A 419 24.85 -14.49 -8.24
C ASN A 419 23.32 -14.71 -8.31
N ILE A 420 22.76 -14.83 -9.52
CA ILE A 420 21.32 -15.02 -9.70
C ILE A 420 21.00 -16.51 -9.60
N VAL A 421 20.21 -16.90 -8.59
CA VAL A 421 19.82 -18.30 -8.35
C VAL A 421 18.50 -18.68 -9.04
N GLY A 422 17.71 -17.67 -9.40
CA GLY A 422 16.41 -17.81 -10.05
C GLY A 422 16.05 -16.52 -10.79
N TYR A 423 15.47 -16.65 -11.97
CA TYR A 423 15.04 -15.50 -12.79
C TYR A 423 13.76 -15.86 -13.53
N GLY A 424 12.68 -15.19 -13.17
CA GLY A 424 11.34 -15.56 -13.59
C GLY A 424 10.53 -14.43 -14.23
N PRO A 425 9.29 -14.74 -14.63
CA PRO A 425 8.35 -13.78 -15.17
C PRO A 425 8.03 -12.64 -14.18
N MET A 426 7.51 -11.53 -14.71
CA MET A 426 6.93 -10.48 -13.87
C MET A 426 5.73 -11.06 -13.09
N LYS A 427 5.73 -10.84 -11.78
CA LYS A 427 4.66 -11.24 -10.85
C LYS A 427 4.30 -10.07 -9.96
N GLY A 428 3.06 -10.02 -9.46
CA GLY A 428 2.59 -8.89 -8.69
C GLY A 428 3.41 -8.62 -7.42
N TYR A 429 4.07 -9.65 -6.87
CA TYR A 429 4.95 -9.54 -5.71
C TYR A 429 6.38 -9.08 -6.02
N ASN A 430 6.83 -9.12 -7.27
CA ASN A 430 8.19 -8.68 -7.67
C ASN A 430 8.16 -7.48 -8.63
N THR A 431 7.04 -7.16 -9.26
CA THR A 431 6.97 -6.11 -10.29
C THR A 431 5.93 -5.08 -9.94
N SER A 432 6.37 -3.83 -9.72
CA SER A 432 5.48 -2.73 -9.35
C SER A 432 5.96 -1.36 -9.80
N PHE A 433 5.04 -0.40 -9.86
CA PHE A 433 5.30 1.00 -10.18
C PHE A 433 4.31 1.94 -9.49
N GLN A 434 4.56 3.25 -9.57
CA GLN A 434 3.64 4.27 -9.03
C GLN A 434 3.15 5.22 -10.13
N ILE A 435 1.85 5.48 -10.17
CA ILE A 435 1.22 6.53 -11.01
C ILE A 435 0.48 7.57 -10.15
N PRO A 436 0.13 8.74 -10.71
CA PRO A 436 -0.70 9.72 -10.02
C PRO A 436 -2.09 9.18 -9.71
N ASN A 437 -2.60 9.51 -8.53
CA ASN A 437 -3.91 9.07 -8.07
C ASN A 437 -5.02 9.53 -9.04
N GLY A 438 -5.93 8.62 -9.40
CA GLY A 438 -7.04 8.88 -10.32
C GLY A 438 -6.69 8.82 -11.82
N THR A 439 -5.50 8.32 -12.18
CA THR A 439 -5.06 8.15 -13.58
C THR A 439 -5.06 6.69 -14.06
N THR A 440 -5.64 5.76 -13.29
CA THR A 440 -5.65 4.31 -13.61
C THR A 440 -6.30 4.02 -14.97
N LYS A 441 -7.43 4.68 -15.28
CA LYS A 441 -8.15 4.51 -16.55
C LYS A 441 -7.31 4.98 -17.74
N GLU A 442 -6.72 6.17 -17.64
CA GLU A 442 -5.85 6.73 -18.68
C GLU A 442 -4.64 5.84 -18.92
N TYR A 443 -4.04 5.32 -17.85
CA TYR A 443 -2.96 4.34 -17.95
C TYR A 443 -3.42 3.09 -18.71
N MET A 444 -4.54 2.48 -18.32
CA MET A 444 -5.03 1.24 -18.92
C MET A 444 -5.44 1.40 -20.37
N GLU A 445 -6.00 2.55 -20.78
CA GLU A 445 -6.29 2.85 -22.17
C GLU A 445 -5.01 2.87 -23.02
N LYS A 446 -3.96 3.55 -22.54
CA LYS A 446 -2.67 3.61 -23.23
C LYS A 446 -1.94 2.27 -23.24
N PHE A 447 -1.98 1.54 -22.13
CA PHE A 447 -1.38 0.23 -22.01
C PHE A 447 -2.03 -0.79 -22.97
N LYS A 448 -3.37 -0.80 -23.05
CA LYS A 448 -4.10 -1.64 -24.02
C LYS A 448 -3.79 -1.28 -25.47
N ALA A 449 -3.56 0.01 -25.76
CA ALA A 449 -3.18 0.46 -27.10
C ALA A 449 -1.81 -0.05 -27.56
N LEU A 450 -0.94 -0.53 -26.65
CA LEU A 450 0.32 -1.17 -27.01
C LEU A 450 0.13 -2.58 -27.59
N GLY A 451 -1.05 -3.20 -27.42
CA GLY A 451 -1.33 -4.54 -27.93
C GLY A 451 -0.63 -5.68 -27.17
N ILE A 452 -0.15 -5.42 -25.95
CA ILE A 452 0.50 -6.42 -25.10
C ILE A 452 -0.59 -7.22 -24.35
N SER A 453 -0.83 -8.47 -24.75
CA SER A 453 -1.92 -9.30 -24.21
C SER A 453 -1.48 -10.24 -23.07
N ASN A 454 -0.19 -10.51 -22.96
CA ASN A 454 0.42 -11.43 -22.00
C ASN A 454 0.87 -10.76 -20.69
N LEU A 455 0.57 -9.48 -20.51
CA LEU A 455 0.78 -8.75 -19.26
C LEU A 455 -0.54 -8.24 -18.70
N GLU A 456 -0.76 -8.50 -17.43
CA GLU A 456 -1.87 -7.97 -16.64
C GLU A 456 -1.36 -6.95 -15.65
N VAL A 457 -2.08 -5.83 -15.54
CA VAL A 457 -1.76 -4.76 -14.61
C VAL A 457 -2.95 -4.59 -13.66
N GLU A 458 -2.68 -4.67 -12.37
CA GLU A 458 -3.65 -4.43 -11.32
C GLU A 458 -3.25 -3.19 -10.51
N PHE A 459 -4.24 -2.38 -10.09
CA PHE A 459 -4.02 -1.15 -9.36
C PHE A 459 -4.55 -1.22 -7.93
N TYR A 460 -3.70 -0.81 -6.99
CA TYR A 460 -4.03 -0.61 -5.59
C TYR A 460 -3.90 0.88 -5.26
N ASP A 461 -5.04 1.57 -5.13
CA ASP A 461 -5.13 3.00 -4.85
C ASP A 461 -5.55 3.32 -3.40
N GLY A 462 -5.66 2.29 -2.56
CA GLY A 462 -6.14 2.39 -1.18
C GLY A 462 -7.58 2.89 -1.04
N GLY A 463 -8.38 2.89 -2.11
CA GLY A 463 -9.74 3.43 -2.13
C GLY A 463 -9.85 4.90 -2.56
N TYR A 464 -8.77 5.50 -3.06
CA TYR A 464 -8.74 6.89 -3.51
C TYR A 464 -9.84 7.22 -4.54
N GLU A 465 -10.00 6.42 -5.59
CA GLU A 465 -10.98 6.72 -6.64
C GLU A 465 -12.41 6.71 -6.10
N LYS A 466 -12.72 5.78 -5.19
CA LYS A 466 -14.02 5.68 -4.54
C LYS A 466 -14.30 6.91 -3.67
N LEU A 467 -13.35 7.29 -2.81
CA LEU A 467 -13.45 8.45 -1.92
C LEU A 467 -13.49 9.78 -2.69
N SER A 468 -12.61 9.95 -3.66
CA SER A 468 -12.56 11.16 -4.48
C SER A 468 -13.81 11.33 -5.33
N SER A 469 -14.39 10.25 -5.85
CA SER A 469 -15.67 10.30 -6.58
C SER A 469 -16.82 10.75 -5.68
N GLY A 470 -16.93 10.19 -4.46
CA GLY A 470 -17.94 10.63 -3.48
C GLY A 470 -17.79 12.12 -3.14
N MET A 471 -16.56 12.57 -2.90
CA MET A 471 -16.27 13.96 -2.58
C MET A 471 -16.51 14.92 -3.76
N GLN A 472 -16.27 14.48 -5.00
CA GLN A 472 -16.59 15.24 -6.22
C GLN A 472 -18.11 15.40 -6.42
N ASN A 473 -18.89 14.37 -6.11
CA ASN A 473 -20.35 14.46 -6.15
C ASN A 473 -20.87 15.48 -5.12
N LEU A 474 -20.39 15.42 -3.87
CA LEU A 474 -20.72 16.41 -2.84
C LEU A 474 -20.30 17.83 -3.25
N LYS A 475 -19.11 17.99 -3.83
CA LYS A 475 -18.65 19.27 -4.38
C LYS A 475 -19.60 19.80 -5.45
N THR A 476 -20.09 18.94 -6.34
CA THR A 476 -21.03 19.33 -7.41
C THR A 476 -22.35 19.81 -6.83
N VAL A 477 -22.92 19.07 -5.87
CA VAL A 477 -24.13 19.49 -5.13
C VAL A 477 -23.90 20.82 -4.42
N ALA A 478 -22.74 21.01 -3.78
CA ALA A 478 -22.41 22.26 -3.10
C ALA A 478 -22.34 23.44 -4.07
N VAL A 479 -21.73 23.29 -5.25
CA VAL A 479 -21.69 24.35 -6.28
C VAL A 479 -23.08 24.73 -6.76
N VAL A 480 -23.94 23.75 -7.04
CA VAL A 480 -25.34 23.99 -7.42
C VAL A 480 -26.08 24.72 -6.30
N LEU A 481 -25.88 24.30 -5.05
CA LEU A 481 -26.49 24.93 -3.88
C LEU A 481 -26.06 26.39 -3.74
N VAL A 482 -24.76 26.71 -3.92
CA VAL A 482 -24.24 28.08 -3.90
C VAL A 482 -24.85 28.92 -5.03
N ALA A 483 -24.90 28.39 -6.25
CA ALA A 483 -25.43 29.11 -7.40
C ALA A 483 -26.91 29.46 -7.22
N VAL A 484 -27.73 28.48 -6.85
CA VAL A 484 -29.17 28.66 -6.64
C VAL A 484 -29.43 29.57 -5.45
N SER A 485 -28.85 29.28 -4.28
CA SER A 485 -29.08 30.09 -3.07
C SER A 485 -28.52 31.50 -3.18
N GLY A 486 -27.41 31.70 -3.90
CA GLY A 486 -26.86 33.01 -4.20
C GLY A 486 -27.81 33.84 -5.07
N ALA A 487 -28.32 33.26 -6.16
CA ALA A 487 -29.31 33.91 -7.01
C ALA A 487 -30.62 34.22 -6.26
N THR A 488 -31.13 33.28 -5.47
CA THR A 488 -32.34 33.49 -4.65
C THR A 488 -32.11 34.56 -3.58
N THR A 489 -30.96 34.57 -2.91
CA THR A 489 -30.62 35.60 -1.92
C THR A 489 -30.59 36.98 -2.58
N LEU A 490 -29.96 37.12 -3.75
CA LEU A 490 -29.96 38.37 -4.52
C LEU A 490 -31.38 38.83 -4.88
N ALA A 491 -32.22 37.92 -5.36
CA ALA A 491 -33.61 38.23 -5.71
C ALA A 491 -34.44 38.68 -4.48
N ILE A 492 -34.30 38.00 -3.35
CA ILE A 492 -34.98 38.37 -2.09
C ILE A 492 -34.50 39.73 -1.59
N LEU A 493 -33.19 39.97 -1.59
CA LEU A 493 -32.62 41.27 -1.19
C LEU A 493 -33.17 42.39 -2.08
N PHE A 494 -33.15 42.20 -3.39
CA PHE A 494 -33.70 43.16 -4.36
C PHE A 494 -35.18 43.42 -4.11
N PHE A 495 -35.99 42.37 -4.00
CA PHE A 495 -37.44 42.49 -3.82
C PHE A 495 -37.80 43.11 -2.47
N PHE A 496 -37.09 42.74 -1.40
CA PHE A 496 -37.25 43.33 -0.08
C PHE A 496 -36.93 44.82 -0.10
N VAL A 497 -35.76 45.21 -0.64
CA VAL A 497 -35.35 46.61 -0.76
C VAL A 497 -36.35 47.40 -1.61
N PHE A 498 -36.75 46.85 -2.76
CA PHE A 498 -37.72 47.46 -3.66
C PHE A 498 -39.07 47.71 -2.98
N LEU A 499 -39.64 46.70 -2.32
CA LEU A 499 -40.92 46.83 -1.62
C LEU A 499 -40.83 47.77 -0.43
N PHE A 500 -39.73 47.70 0.34
CA PHE A 500 -39.51 48.56 1.51
C PHE A 500 -39.44 50.03 1.09
N ILE A 501 -38.67 50.35 0.05
CA ILE A 501 -38.52 51.72 -0.46
C ILE A 501 -39.81 52.20 -1.14
N SER A 502 -40.45 51.36 -1.95
CA SER A 502 -41.70 51.72 -2.64
C SER A 502 -42.81 52.12 -1.68
N LYS A 503 -42.94 51.43 -0.54
CA LYS A 503 -43.92 51.77 0.49
C LYS A 503 -43.54 52.99 1.34
N GLN A 504 -42.27 53.38 1.33
CA GLN A 504 -41.79 54.54 2.08
C GLN A 504 -41.85 55.84 1.27
N LYS A 505 -42.17 55.80 -0.03
CA LYS A 505 -42.30 56.99 -0.91
C LYS A 505 -43.12 58.13 -0.29
N LYS A 506 -44.34 57.85 0.22
CA LYS A 506 -45.19 58.86 0.88
C LYS A 506 -44.53 59.44 2.14
N ARG A 507 -43.91 58.59 2.96
CA ARG A 507 -43.20 59.02 4.18
C ARG A 507 -41.98 59.88 3.84
N THR A 508 -41.17 59.46 2.87
CA THR A 508 -40.00 60.21 2.41
C THR A 508 -40.41 61.57 1.84
N ALA A 509 -41.57 61.66 1.18
CA ALA A 509 -42.12 62.94 0.73
C ALA A 509 -42.53 63.85 1.90
N ILE A 510 -43.24 63.32 2.90
CA ILE A 510 -43.61 64.06 4.13
C ILE A 510 -42.36 64.53 4.87
N GLU A 511 -41.37 63.67 5.07
CA GLU A 511 -40.10 64.00 5.75
C GLU A 511 -39.30 65.08 5.00
N ARG A 512 -39.28 65.03 3.66
CA ARG A 512 -38.68 66.09 2.83
C ARG A 512 -39.46 67.40 2.90
N SER A 513 -40.79 67.36 2.96
CA SER A 513 -41.64 68.55 3.14
C SER A 513 -41.54 69.16 4.54
N LEU A 514 -41.19 68.36 5.55
CA LEU A 514 -40.91 68.80 6.92
C LEU A 514 -39.46 69.27 7.13
N GLY A 515 -38.65 69.34 6.07
CA GLY A 515 -37.31 69.94 6.10
C GLY A 515 -36.13 68.98 6.27
N MET A 516 -36.35 67.65 6.28
CA MET A 516 -35.23 66.70 6.32
C MET A 516 -34.41 66.74 5.03
N ASN A 517 -33.08 66.74 5.15
CA ASN A 517 -32.20 66.73 4.00
C ASN A 517 -32.09 65.33 3.36
N ARG A 518 -31.61 65.26 2.11
CA ARG A 518 -31.50 63.97 1.37
C ARG A 518 -30.62 62.94 2.07
N LYS A 519 -29.61 63.37 2.85
CA LYS A 519 -28.70 62.47 3.57
C LYS A 519 -29.37 61.84 4.79
N GLU A 520 -30.16 62.60 5.53
CA GLU A 520 -30.92 62.13 6.70
C GLU A 520 -32.00 61.12 6.31
N CYS A 521 -32.73 61.38 5.21
CA CYS A 521 -33.69 60.39 4.69
C CYS A 521 -32.98 59.11 4.22
N THR A 522 -31.83 59.24 3.55
CA THR A 522 -31.03 58.09 3.12
C THR A 522 -30.60 57.23 4.30
N LEU A 523 -30.07 57.86 5.35
CA LEU A 523 -29.58 57.17 6.55
C LEU A 523 -30.69 56.44 7.31
N SER A 524 -31.86 57.09 7.46
CA SER A 524 -33.05 56.50 8.11
C SER A 524 -33.53 55.22 7.41
N MET A 525 -33.63 55.25 6.07
CA MET A 525 -34.06 54.09 5.28
C MET A 525 -33.02 52.96 5.34
N LEU A 526 -31.73 53.33 5.26
CA LEU A 526 -30.61 52.38 5.34
C LEU A 526 -30.59 51.60 6.65
N TYR A 527 -30.76 52.27 7.80
CA TYR A 527 -30.81 51.58 9.10
C TYR A 527 -31.95 50.57 9.16
N GLY A 528 -33.12 50.91 8.64
CA GLY A 528 -34.27 50.00 8.64
C GLY A 528 -34.03 48.73 7.85
N ILE A 529 -33.44 48.85 6.66
CA ILE A 529 -33.14 47.71 5.78
C ILE A 529 -32.01 46.87 6.37
N LEU A 530 -30.90 47.50 6.76
CA LEU A 530 -29.69 46.78 7.19
C LEU A 530 -29.86 46.03 8.49
N ILE A 531 -30.64 46.55 9.46
CA ILE A 531 -30.86 45.84 10.74
C ILE A 531 -31.51 44.48 10.50
N ILE A 532 -32.58 44.44 9.69
CA ILE A 532 -33.31 43.20 9.40
C ILE A 532 -32.42 42.21 8.66
N ILE A 533 -31.72 42.68 7.62
CA ILE A 533 -30.85 41.83 6.81
C ILE A 533 -29.66 41.34 7.63
N SER A 534 -29.09 42.16 8.52
CA SER A 534 -27.99 41.74 9.38
C SER A 534 -28.42 40.64 10.34
N ILE A 535 -29.61 40.75 10.98
CA ILE A 535 -30.13 39.69 11.86
C ILE A 535 -30.35 38.40 11.07
N GLY A 536 -30.96 38.49 9.88
CA GLY A 536 -31.19 37.34 9.02
C GLY A 536 -29.89 36.71 8.51
N ALA A 537 -28.93 37.54 8.14
CA ALA A 537 -27.63 37.10 7.63
C ALA A 537 -26.78 36.43 8.71
N VAL A 538 -26.74 36.99 9.94
CA VAL A 538 -26.03 36.39 11.07
C VAL A 538 -26.61 35.02 11.42
N THR A 539 -27.93 34.95 11.63
CA THR A 539 -28.60 33.71 12.03
C THR A 539 -28.56 32.65 10.93
N GLY A 540 -28.83 33.04 9.68
CA GLY A 540 -28.71 32.14 8.53
C GLY A 540 -27.29 31.63 8.33
N SER A 541 -26.29 32.52 8.36
CA SER A 541 -24.89 32.12 8.13
C SER A 541 -24.41 31.12 9.17
N PHE A 542 -24.72 31.35 10.45
CA PHE A 542 -24.33 30.46 11.54
C PHE A 542 -25.08 29.12 11.49
N ALA A 543 -26.38 29.13 11.19
CA ALA A 543 -27.15 27.90 11.01
C ALA A 543 -26.59 27.05 9.86
N GLY A 544 -26.28 27.68 8.71
CA GLY A 544 -25.70 26.98 7.56
C GLY A 544 -24.34 26.37 7.86
N PHE A 545 -23.50 27.06 8.63
CA PHE A 545 -22.22 26.52 9.13
C PHE A 545 -22.43 25.28 10.01
N LYS A 546 -23.33 25.33 10.99
CA LYS A 546 -23.62 24.19 11.88
C LYS A 546 -24.19 22.99 11.12
N THR A 547 -25.03 23.23 10.11
CA THR A 547 -25.54 22.15 9.26
C THR A 547 -24.43 21.55 8.38
N ALA A 548 -23.51 22.37 7.85
CA ALA A 548 -22.38 21.87 7.08
C ALA A 548 -21.47 20.96 7.93
N ASP A 549 -21.16 21.41 9.14
CA ASP A 549 -20.35 20.67 10.11
C ASP A 549 -21.00 19.32 10.49
N PHE A 550 -22.32 19.33 10.74
CA PHE A 550 -23.09 18.11 10.96
C PHE A 550 -23.05 17.15 9.77
N ILE A 551 -23.27 17.64 8.55
CA ILE A 551 -23.25 16.80 7.34
C ILE A 551 -21.86 16.18 7.13
N MET A 552 -20.79 16.95 7.28
CA MET A 552 -19.42 16.43 7.08
C MET A 552 -19.04 15.43 8.16
N SER A 553 -19.36 15.68 9.43
CA SER A 553 -19.11 14.72 10.51
C SER A 553 -19.87 13.40 10.29
N LYS A 554 -21.09 13.47 9.75
CA LYS A 554 -21.91 12.28 9.48
C LYS A 554 -21.47 11.55 8.21
N SER A 555 -21.04 12.25 7.15
CA SER A 555 -20.50 11.58 5.96
C SER A 555 -19.23 10.81 6.29
N THR A 556 -18.36 11.35 7.15
CA THR A 556 -17.15 10.66 7.61
C THR A 556 -17.49 9.45 8.49
N ASN A 557 -18.58 9.48 9.26
CA ASN A 557 -19.00 8.39 10.16
C ASN A 557 -19.99 7.39 9.55
N MET A 558 -20.69 7.71 8.44
CA MET A 558 -21.58 6.76 7.74
C MET A 558 -20.82 5.80 6.83
N GLU A 559 -19.57 6.12 6.49
CA GLU A 559 -18.72 5.27 5.64
C GLU A 559 -18.25 3.98 6.36
N THR A 560 -18.43 3.86 7.69
CA THR A 560 -18.16 2.64 8.46
C THR A 560 -19.31 1.63 8.51
N GLU A 561 -20.56 2.00 8.19
CA GLU A 561 -21.72 1.10 8.33
C GLU A 561 -22.38 0.65 7.00
N LEU A 562 -22.11 1.31 5.87
CA LEU A 562 -22.84 1.07 4.60
C LEU A 562 -22.05 0.30 3.51
N TYR A 563 -20.81 -0.10 3.76
CA TYR A 563 -20.01 -0.83 2.78
C TYR A 563 -19.66 -2.22 3.30
N SER A 564 -20.17 -3.23 2.59
CA SER A 564 -19.85 -4.63 2.84
C SER A 564 -18.35 -4.83 3.04
N THR A 565 -17.99 -5.50 4.12
CA THR A 565 -16.65 -5.99 4.46
C THR A 565 -16.08 -6.99 3.45
N ALA A 566 -16.76 -7.22 2.32
CA ALA A 566 -16.34 -8.10 1.24
C ALA A 566 -15.18 -7.57 0.38
N PHE A 567 -14.65 -6.37 0.64
CA PHE A 567 -13.42 -5.86 0.02
C PHE A 567 -12.35 -5.61 1.10
N SER A 568 -11.43 -6.56 1.24
CA SER A 568 -10.37 -6.64 2.26
C SER A 568 -9.45 -5.41 2.34
N ASN A 569 -9.21 -4.70 1.24
CA ASN A 569 -8.28 -3.55 1.20
C ASN A 569 -8.73 -2.33 2.04
N TRP A 570 -10.02 -2.20 2.37
CA TRP A 570 -10.54 -1.06 3.13
C TRP A 570 -10.35 -1.22 4.64
N VAL A 571 -10.60 -2.42 5.15
CA VAL A 571 -10.47 -2.74 6.59
C VAL A 571 -9.02 -2.64 7.05
N ASN A 572 -8.09 -3.07 6.18
CA ASN A 572 -6.67 -3.14 6.54
C ASN A 572 -5.95 -1.77 6.44
N ASN A 573 -6.58 -0.74 5.85
CA ASN A 573 -6.05 0.64 5.82
C ASN A 573 -6.64 1.53 6.94
N SER A 574 -7.04 0.95 8.08
CA SER A 574 -7.65 1.66 9.21
C SER A 574 -6.79 2.82 9.74
N ASP A 575 -5.47 2.67 9.79
CA ASP A 575 -4.53 3.72 10.22
C ASP A 575 -4.50 4.92 9.26
N LYS A 576 -4.60 4.67 7.94
CA LYS A 576 -4.74 5.74 6.95
C LYS A 576 -6.10 6.44 7.11
N MET A 577 -7.15 5.70 7.45
CA MET A 577 -8.47 6.28 7.74
C MET A 577 -8.51 7.07 9.06
N ALA A 578 -7.81 6.61 10.10
CA ALA A 578 -7.62 7.34 11.34
C ALA A 578 -6.86 8.65 11.10
N ASN A 579 -5.76 8.60 10.34
CA ASN A 579 -5.07 9.81 9.89
C ASN A 579 -5.98 10.72 9.05
N LEU A 580 -6.81 10.17 8.17
CA LEU A 580 -7.74 10.98 7.37
C LEU A 580 -8.84 11.61 8.21
N SER A 581 -9.29 10.97 9.29
CA SER A 581 -10.28 11.56 10.20
C SER A 581 -9.67 12.69 11.03
N GLU A 582 -8.45 12.51 11.54
CA GLU A 582 -7.68 13.55 12.24
C GLU A 582 -7.32 14.73 11.33
N ILE A 583 -6.96 14.44 10.08
CA ILE A 583 -6.53 15.44 9.11
C ILE A 583 -7.72 15.90 8.24
N SER A 584 -8.96 15.47 8.47
CA SER A 584 -10.09 15.94 7.66
C SER A 584 -10.24 17.47 7.80
N VAL A 585 -10.50 18.17 6.69
CA VAL A 585 -10.84 19.60 6.77
C VAL A 585 -12.24 19.67 7.37
N SER A 586 -12.40 20.36 8.49
CA SER A 586 -13.70 20.69 9.06
C SER A 586 -14.29 21.94 8.40
N ALA A 587 -15.55 22.25 8.67
CA ALA A 587 -16.15 23.48 8.20
C ALA A 587 -15.36 24.69 8.73
N ASN A 588 -15.05 25.66 7.86
CA ASN A 588 -14.25 26.82 8.25
C ASN A 588 -15.09 27.78 9.12
N PRO A 589 -14.69 28.06 10.39
CA PRO A 589 -15.46 28.92 11.29
C PRO A 589 -15.51 30.39 10.83
N MET A 590 -14.65 30.81 9.89
CA MET A 590 -14.69 32.14 9.30
C MET A 590 -15.70 32.28 8.16
N THR A 591 -16.14 31.19 7.53
CA THR A 591 -17.15 31.22 6.47
C THR A 591 -18.43 31.96 6.86
N PRO A 592 -19.06 31.71 8.03
CA PRO A 592 -20.28 32.44 8.40
C PRO A 592 -20.05 33.95 8.53
N VAL A 593 -18.86 34.39 8.95
CA VAL A 593 -18.51 35.82 9.02
C VAL A 593 -18.40 36.42 7.61
N VAL A 594 -17.70 35.74 6.71
CA VAL A 594 -17.51 36.18 5.32
C VAL A 594 -18.85 36.24 4.57
N VAL A 595 -19.69 35.22 4.72
CA VAL A 595 -21.04 35.18 4.10
C VAL A 595 -21.92 36.29 4.66
N CYS A 596 -21.94 36.47 5.97
CA CYS A 596 -22.69 37.55 6.61
C CYS A 596 -22.26 38.93 6.09
N LEU A 597 -20.94 39.22 6.09
CA LEU A 597 -20.41 40.48 5.59
C LEU A 597 -20.73 40.68 4.11
N GLY A 598 -20.57 39.64 3.29
CA GLY A 598 -20.88 39.67 1.87
C GLY A 598 -22.35 40.04 1.62
N VAL A 599 -23.28 39.40 2.32
CA VAL A 599 -24.72 39.69 2.22
C VAL A 599 -25.05 41.11 2.66
N VAL A 600 -24.46 41.59 3.76
CA VAL A 600 -24.67 42.95 4.27
C VAL A 600 -24.12 44.00 3.30
N ILE A 601 -22.93 43.79 2.73
CA ILE A 601 -22.30 44.69 1.75
C ILE A 601 -23.13 44.74 0.46
N VAL A 602 -23.53 43.60 -0.07
CA VAL A 602 -24.38 43.53 -1.27
C VAL A 602 -25.72 44.22 -1.03
N SER A 603 -26.34 43.98 0.13
CA SER A 603 -27.56 44.68 0.54
C SER A 603 -27.38 46.19 0.63
N PHE A 604 -26.27 46.65 1.21
CA PHE A 604 -25.94 48.07 1.31
C PHE A 604 -25.87 48.73 -0.07
N VAL A 605 -25.19 48.09 -1.01
CA VAL A 605 -25.07 48.58 -2.40
C VAL A 605 -26.43 48.63 -3.08
N ILE A 606 -27.23 47.55 -3.02
CA ILE A 606 -28.58 47.50 -3.60
C ILE A 606 -29.46 48.62 -3.00
N SER A 607 -29.41 48.78 -1.67
CA SER A 607 -30.18 49.80 -0.96
C SER A 607 -29.81 51.21 -1.42
N LEU A 608 -28.52 51.53 -1.52
CA LEU A 608 -28.06 52.84 -1.98
C LEU A 608 -28.54 53.17 -3.40
N VAL A 609 -28.48 52.20 -4.33
CA VAL A 609 -28.94 52.38 -5.71
C VAL A 609 -30.43 52.73 -5.74
N PHE A 610 -31.26 51.96 -5.04
CA PHE A 610 -32.70 52.21 -5.00
C PHE A 610 -33.07 53.50 -4.27
N ILE A 611 -32.44 53.81 -3.13
CA ILE A 611 -32.69 55.04 -2.38
C ILE A 611 -32.30 56.26 -3.23
N LYS A 612 -31.14 56.24 -3.89
CA LYS A 612 -30.70 57.34 -4.77
C LYS A 612 -31.67 57.56 -5.92
N ASN A 613 -32.17 56.49 -6.54
CA ASN A 613 -33.18 56.60 -7.60
C ASN A 613 -34.52 57.15 -7.07
N ASN A 614 -34.94 56.72 -5.88
CA ASN A 614 -36.17 57.21 -5.25
C ASN A 614 -36.09 58.71 -4.87
N LEU A 615 -34.94 59.18 -4.39
CA LEU A 615 -34.73 60.57 -3.96
C LEU A 615 -34.52 61.57 -5.10
N LYS A 616 -34.40 61.11 -6.36
CA LYS A 616 -34.39 61.98 -7.54
C LYS A 616 -35.76 62.59 -7.85
N ALA A 617 -36.86 61.93 -7.47
CA ALA A 617 -38.22 62.40 -7.72
C ALA A 617 -38.56 63.64 -6.86
N GLU A 618 -39.39 64.54 -7.40
CA GLU A 618 -39.82 65.74 -6.68
C GLU A 618 -40.86 65.41 -5.58
N PRO A 619 -40.86 66.14 -4.44
CA PRO A 619 -41.77 65.84 -3.31
C PRO A 619 -43.25 65.90 -3.68
N LEU A 620 -43.64 66.83 -4.56
CA LEU A 620 -45.01 66.98 -5.07
C LEU A 620 -45.41 65.83 -5.99
N GLU A 621 -44.49 65.31 -6.79
CA GLU A 621 -44.71 64.18 -7.71
C GLU A 621 -44.84 62.84 -6.94
N LEU A 622 -44.17 62.71 -5.80
CA LEU A 622 -44.30 61.57 -4.88
C LEU A 622 -45.61 61.60 -4.06
N LEU A 623 -46.20 62.78 -3.86
CA LEU A 623 -47.47 62.97 -3.15
C LEU A 623 -48.68 62.87 -4.09
N SER A 624 -48.55 63.29 -5.36
CA SER A 624 -49.64 63.28 -6.35
C SER A 624 -49.94 61.90 -6.95
N LYS A 625 -49.04 60.91 -6.84
CA LYS A 625 -49.28 59.51 -7.23
C LYS A 625 -50.17 58.73 -6.25
N SER A 626 -51.12 59.38 -5.60
CA SER A 626 -52.09 58.73 -4.73
C SER A 626 -53.32 58.28 -5.53
N GLU A 627 -53.25 57.08 -6.10
CA GLU A 627 -54.35 56.10 -6.16
C GLU A 627 -53.85 54.83 -6.86
N GLU A 628 -53.40 53.88 -6.04
CA GLU A 628 -53.76 52.43 -6.05
C GLU A 628 -53.03 51.70 -4.91
#